data_AF-A0A4Y1RTE3-F1
#
_entry.id   AF-A0A4Y1RTE3-F1
#
_cell.length_a   1.000
_cell.length_b   1.000
_cell.length_c   1.000
_cell.angle_alpha   90.00
_cell.angle_beta   90.00
_cell.angle_gamma   90.00
#
_symmetry.space_group_name_H-M   'P 1'
#
loop_
_entity.id
_entity.type
_entity.pdbx_description
1 polymer ?
#
loop_
_entity_poly.entity_id
_entity_poly.type
_entity_poly.pdbx_seq_one_letter_code
_entity_poly.pdbx_strand_id
1 'polypeptide(L)' 'MEYWKLQNLDFIYQLEEVTIKLTKGSDGIEFARYILEHAEALEKMNLIYSPRQSDVIKKLNE' A
#
# COMPACT_ATOMS: atom_id res chain seq x y z
N MET A 1 -7.60 -3.82 6.40
CA MET A 1 -7.10 -4.83 5.44
C MET A 1 -8.19 -5.75 4.88
N GLU A 2 -9.16 -6.20 5.67
CA GLU A 2 -10.25 -7.06 5.17
C GLU A 2 -10.98 -6.48 3.95
N TYR A 3 -11.18 -5.15 3.93
CA TYR A 3 -11.77 -4.46 2.78
C TYR A 3 -11.04 -4.77 1.46
N TRP A 4 -9.70 -4.71 1.45
CA TRP A 4 -8.88 -4.95 0.26
C TRP A 4 -8.90 -6.41 -0.18
N LYS A 5 -8.97 -7.35 0.77
CA LYS A 5 -9.14 -8.78 0.49
C LYS A 5 -10.46 -9.08 -0.23
N LEU A 6 -11.50 -8.29 0.02
CA LEU A 6 -12.80 -8.41 -0.65
C LEU A 6 -12.84 -7.77 -2.05
N GLN A 7 -11.86 -6.94 -2.41
CA GLN A 7 -11.87 -6.24 -3.71
C GLN A 7 -11.47 -7.14 -4.89
N ASN A 8 -10.98 -8.35 -4.64
CA ASN A 8 -10.53 -9.32 -5.65
C ASN A 8 -9.68 -8.67 -6.75
N LEU A 9 -8.54 -8.10 -6.35
CA LEU A 9 -7.62 -7.43 -7.27
C LEU A 9 -6.79 -8.48 -8.01
N ASP A 10 -7.34 -9.05 -9.10
CA ASP A 10 -6.71 -10.14 -9.85
C ASP A 10 -5.28 -9.80 -10.33
N PHE A 11 -4.99 -8.52 -10.56
CA PHE A 11 -3.67 -8.05 -10.97
C PHE A 11 -2.62 -8.10 -9.86
N ILE A 12 -3.01 -8.34 -8.61
CA ILE A 12 -2.11 -8.19 -7.45
C ILE A 12 -0.89 -9.11 -7.55
N TYR A 13 -1.10 -10.35 -8.03
CA TYR A 13 -0.02 -11.34 -8.16
C TYR A 13 1.00 -11.01 -9.25
N GLN A 14 0.63 -10.14 -10.19
CA GLN A 14 1.47 -9.70 -11.31
C GLN A 14 1.98 -8.27 -11.13
N LEU A 15 1.67 -7.65 -9.98
CA LEU A 15 2.01 -6.24 -9.73
C LEU A 15 3.50 -6.10 -9.41
N GLU A 16 4.28 -5.61 -10.38
CA GLU A 16 5.73 -5.41 -10.25
C GLU A 16 6.10 -4.04 -9.66
N GLU A 17 5.46 -2.97 -10.12
CA GLU A 17 5.69 -1.61 -9.62
C GLU A 17 4.37 -0.89 -9.32
N VAL A 18 4.33 -0.19 -8.19
CA VAL A 18 3.19 0.66 -7.84
C VAL A 18 3.64 1.98 -7.24
N THR A 19 2.89 3.05 -7.54
CA THR A 19 3.03 4.34 -6.87
C THR A 19 1.73 4.69 -6.17
N ILE A 20 1.78 4.88 -4.86
CA ILE A 20 0.61 5.19 -4.03
C ILE A 20 0.79 6.60 -3.48
N LYS A 21 -0.20 7.46 -3.76
CA LYS A 21 -0.28 8.79 -3.16
C LYS A 21 -1.13 8.71 -1.91
N LEU A 22 -0.51 8.86 -0.75
CA LEU A 22 -1.20 8.85 0.53
C LEU A 22 -1.99 10.15 0.71
N THR A 23 -3.31 10.03 0.73
CA THR A 23 -4.22 11.11 1.12
C THR A 23 -4.49 11.08 2.62
N LYS A 24 -5.26 12.05 3.14
CA LYS A 24 -5.69 12.04 4.55
C LYS A 24 -6.36 10.70 4.89
N GLY A 25 -6.06 10.18 6.07
CA GLY A 25 -6.58 8.90 6.56
C GLY A 25 -5.56 7.78 6.54
N SER A 26 -6.01 6.56 6.87
CA SER A 26 -5.20 5.34 6.93
C SER A 26 -5.40 4.41 5.73
N ASP A 27 -6.41 4.64 4.90
CA ASP A 27 -6.80 3.72 3.82
C ASP A 27 -5.65 3.44 2.84
N GLY A 28 -4.89 4.48 2.48
CA GLY A 28 -3.73 4.34 1.60
C GLY A 28 -2.59 3.52 2.22
N ILE A 29 -2.44 3.54 3.55
CA ILE A 29 -1.48 2.68 4.25
C ILE A 29 -1.97 1.24 4.31
N GLU A 30 -3.25 1.03 4.60
CA GLU A 30 -3.80 -0.32 4.59
C GLU A 30 -3.70 -0.94 3.21
N PHE A 31 -3.84 -0.13 2.15
CA PHE A 31 -3.64 -0.58 0.79
C PHE A 31 -2.16 -0.88 0.48
N ALA A 32 -1.25 -0.01 0.92
CA ALA A 32 0.19 -0.27 0.79
C ALA A 32 0.59 -1.57 1.50
N ARG A 33 0.11 -1.80 2.72
CA ARG A 33 0.36 -3.06 3.46
C ARG A 33 -0.24 -4.26 2.73
N TYR A 34 -1.47 -4.14 2.25
CA TYR A 34 -2.10 -5.19 1.46
C TYR A 34 -1.28 -5.55 0.21
N ILE A 35 -0.76 -4.55 -0.52
CA ILE A 35 0.10 -4.81 -1.68
C ILE A 35 1.40 -5.51 -1.26
N LEU A 36 2.07 -5.03 -0.21
CA LEU A 36 3.30 -5.68 0.29
C LEU A 36 3.09 -7.14 0.71
N GLU A 37 1.91 -7.48 1.23
CA GLU A 37 1.59 -8.85 1.66
C GLU A 37 1.18 -9.78 0.51
N HIS A 38 0.59 -9.25 -0.57
CA HIS A 38 -0.08 -10.06 -1.59
C HIS A 38 0.53 -9.97 -2.99
N ALA A 39 1.32 -8.94 -3.29
CA ALA A 39 1.97 -8.79 -4.59
C ALA A 39 3.31 -9.51 -4.60
N GLU A 40 3.30 -10.80 -4.93
CA GLU A 40 4.51 -11.65 -4.95
C GLU A 40 5.56 -11.18 -5.97
N ALA A 41 5.12 -10.60 -7.08
CA ALA A 41 5.99 -10.06 -8.13
C ALA A 41 6.48 -8.64 -7.84
N LEU A 42 6.14 -8.05 -6.69
CA LEU A 42 6.43 -6.64 -6.42
C LEU A 42 7.93 -6.40 -6.24
N GLU A 43 8.51 -5.68 -7.20
CA GLU A 43 9.89 -5.22 -7.17
C GLU A 43 10.00 -3.85 -6.51
N LYS A 44 8.99 -2.98 -6.69
CA LYS A 44 9.09 -1.59 -6.26
C LYS A 44 7.76 -0.96 -5.85
N MET A 45 7.76 -0.32 -4.69
CA MET A 45 6.66 0.52 -4.21
C MET A 45 7.16 1.93 -3.90
N ASN A 46 6.56 2.93 -4.55
CA ASN A 46 6.80 4.34 -4.25
C ASN A 46 5.62 4.92 -3.47
N LEU A 47 5.90 5.53 -2.31
CA LEU A 47 4.90 6.21 -1.50
C LEU A 47 5.10 7.73 -1.58
N ILE A 48 4.09 8.43 -2.07
CA ILE A 48 4.06 9.90 -2.09
C ILE A 48 3.19 10.36 -0.92
N TYR A 49 3.78 11.05 0.04
CA TYR A 49 3.07 11.51 1.24
C TYR A 49 3.45 12.94 1.63
N SER A 50 2.54 13.61 2.34
CA SER A 50 2.79 14.90 2.97
C SER A 50 3.67 14.71 4.22
N PRO A 51 4.57 15.65 4.55
CA PRO A 51 5.36 15.59 5.79
C PRO A 51 4.52 15.37 7.07
N ARG A 52 3.25 15.80 7.08
CA ARG A 52 2.32 15.58 8.20
C ARG A 52 1.89 14.12 8.38
N GLN A 53 2.24 13.23 7.46
CA GLN A 53 1.90 11.81 7.47
C GLN A 53 3.13 10.94 7.82
N SER A 54 4.22 11.52 8.31
CA SER A 54 5.44 10.78 8.66
C SER A 54 5.19 9.67 9.69
N ASP A 55 4.35 9.92 10.69
CA ASP A 55 4.05 8.92 11.73
C ASP A 55 3.20 7.76 11.20
N VAL A 56 2.44 8.02 10.13
CA VAL A 56 1.63 7.04 9.44
C VAL A 56 2.51 6.13 8.58
N ILE A 57 3.61 6.65 8.02
CA ILE A 57 4.65 5.86 7.33
C ILE A 57 5.45 5.00 8.32
N LYS A 58 5.80 5.52 9.50
CA LYS A 58 6.52 4.72 10.52
C LYS A 58 5.78 3.43 10.85
N LYS A 59 4.46 3.51 11.01
CA LYS A 59 3.58 2.34 11.25
C LYS A 59 3.57 1.32 10.11
N LEU A 60 3.91 1.72 8.88
CA LEU A 60 4.00 0.79 7.76
C LEU A 60 5.30 -0.04 7.83
N ASN A 61 6.35 0.52 8.41
CA ASN A 61 7.66 -0.13 8.54
C ASN A 61 7.83 -0.92 9.85
N GLU A 62 6.84 -0.89 10.74
CA GLU A 62 6.73 -1.73 11.94
C GLU A 62 6.08 -3.07 11.59
#